data_AF-A0A151SDP3-F1
#
_entry.id   AF-A0A151SDP3-F1
#
_cell.length_a   1.000
_cell.length_b   1.000
_cell.length_c   1.000
_cell.angle_alpha   90.00
_cell.angle_beta   90.00
_cell.angle_gamma   90.00
#
_symmetry.space_group_name_H-M   'P 1'
#
loop_
_entity.id
_entity.type
_entity.pdbx_description
1 polymer ?
#
loop_
_entity_poly.entity_id
_entity_poly.type
_entity_poly.pdbx_seq_one_letter_code
_entity_poly.pdbx_strand_id
1 'polypeptide(L)'
;IALADSHWLAAMQAEITALHNNNTWTLSTLPPGRKPIGCKWVFRVKENPDGSINKYKARLVAKGFHQQPSLDFSETFSPVVKPVTIRVVLSLAVSFWWPLRQLDINNAFLNGMLEEDIYTSQPPGFVDSANKHFVCKLHKSLYGLK
;
A
#
# COMPACT_ATOMS: atom_id res chain seq x y z
N ILE A 1 7.38 -6.77 21.10
CA ILE A 1 7.54 -6.84 19.62
C ILE A 1 6.18 -7.22 19.05
N ALA A 2 5.62 -6.51 18.07
CA ALA A 2 4.23 -6.67 17.61
C ALA A 2 3.84 -8.11 17.18
N LEU A 3 4.82 -8.96 16.86
CA LEU A 3 4.63 -10.39 16.59
C LEU A 3 4.23 -11.22 17.83
N ALA A 4 4.42 -10.69 19.05
CA ALA A 4 4.08 -11.36 20.30
C ALA A 4 2.61 -11.15 20.73
N ASP A 5 1.91 -10.18 20.12
CA ASP A 5 0.49 -9.93 20.37
C ASP A 5 -0.34 -10.56 19.25
N SER A 6 -1.26 -11.46 19.61
CA SER A 6 -2.08 -12.21 18.66
C SER A 6 -2.94 -11.30 17.78
N HIS A 7 -3.38 -10.15 18.28
CA HIS A 7 -4.22 -9.22 17.52
C HIS A 7 -3.43 -8.50 16.44
N TRP A 8 -2.20 -8.09 16.74
CA TRP A 8 -1.32 -7.45 15.77
C TRP A 8 -0.81 -8.44 14.73
N LEU A 9 -0.47 -9.66 15.13
CA LEU A 9 -0.08 -10.72 14.20
C LEU A 9 -1.22 -11.04 13.21
N ALA A 10 -2.45 -11.18 13.71
CA ALA A 10 -3.62 -11.42 12.85
C ALA A 10 -3.84 -10.27 11.85
N ALA A 11 -3.67 -9.02 12.30
CA ALA A 11 -3.78 -7.86 11.42
C ALA A 11 -2.68 -7.82 10.35
N MET A 12 -1.43 -8.18 10.70
CA MET A 12 -0.32 -8.27 9.74
C MET A 12 -0.55 -9.40 8.73
N GLN A 13 -1.02 -10.56 9.18
CA GLN A 13 -1.33 -11.69 8.31
C GLN A 13 -2.43 -11.35 7.31
N ALA A 14 -3.49 -10.68 7.76
CA ALA A 14 -4.58 -10.23 6.89
C ALA A 14 -4.08 -9.27 5.79
N GLU A 15 -3.17 -8.35 6.13
CA GLU A 15 -2.55 -7.45 5.15
C GLU A 15 -1.67 -8.21 4.15
N ILE A 16 -0.80 -9.13 4.60
CA ILE A 16 0.03 -9.96 3.70
C ILE A 16 -0.83 -10.80 2.78
N THR A 17 -1.86 -11.46 3.30
CA THR A 17 -2.79 -12.25 2.49
C THR A 17 -3.49 -11.38 1.44
N ALA A 18 -3.91 -10.17 1.79
CA ALA A 18 -4.50 -9.24 0.82
C ALA A 18 -3.50 -8.82 -0.28
N LEU A 19 -2.23 -8.58 0.08
CA LEU A 19 -1.16 -8.23 -0.88
C LEU A 19 -0.84 -9.40 -1.82
N HIS A 20 -0.80 -10.63 -1.31
CA HIS A 20 -0.62 -11.84 -2.12
C HIS A 20 -1.81 -12.08 -3.05
N ASN A 21 -3.06 -11.98 -2.56
CA ASN A 21 -4.26 -12.14 -3.38
C ASN A 21 -4.35 -11.09 -4.51
N ASN A 22 -3.80 -9.90 -4.25
CA ASN A 22 -3.72 -8.84 -5.25
C ASN A 22 -2.54 -8.99 -6.20
N ASN A 23 -1.68 -10.01 -6.04
CA ASN A 23 -0.43 -10.17 -6.79
C ASN A 23 0.44 -8.91 -6.73
N THR A 24 0.52 -8.26 -5.56
CA THR A 24 1.24 -6.97 -5.42
C THR A 24 2.73 -7.10 -5.73
N TRP A 25 3.36 -8.25 -5.46
CA TRP A 25 4.76 -8.49 -5.79
C TRP A 25 5.04 -9.97 -6.09
N THR A 26 6.21 -10.23 -6.68
CA THR A 26 6.83 -11.55 -6.73
C THR A 26 8.22 -11.51 -6.11
N LEU A 27 8.68 -12.66 -5.59
CA LEU A 27 10.06 -12.78 -5.11
C LEU A 27 11.01 -12.91 -6.30
N SER A 28 12.08 -12.11 -6.29
CA SER A 28 13.10 -12.13 -7.33
C SER A 28 14.47 -11.78 -6.76
N THR A 29 15.54 -12.05 -7.51
CA THR A 29 16.87 -11.55 -7.19
C THR A 29 16.96 -10.07 -7.53
N LEU A 30 17.73 -9.32 -6.74
CA LEU A 30 17.95 -7.91 -7.00
C LEU A 30 18.92 -7.75 -8.18
N PRO A 31 18.58 -6.96 -9.21
CA PRO A 31 19.51 -6.66 -10.30
C PRO A 31 20.79 -5.99 -9.80
N PRO A 32 21.96 -6.25 -10.41
CA PRO A 32 23.21 -5.62 -10.02
C PRO A 32 23.12 -4.09 -10.14
N GLY A 33 23.67 -3.37 -9.17
CA GLY A 33 23.67 -1.91 -9.15
C GLY A 33 22.39 -1.25 -8.61
N ARG A 34 21.35 -2.02 -8.25
CA ARG A 34 20.15 -1.50 -7.57
C ARG A 34 20.23 -1.71 -6.07
N LYS A 35 19.43 -0.94 -5.32
CA LYS A 35 19.22 -1.12 -3.87
C LYS A 35 17.72 -1.30 -3.62
N PRO A 36 17.30 -2.29 -2.81
CA PRO A 36 15.89 -2.47 -2.54
C PRO A 36 15.41 -1.40 -1.57
N ILE A 37 14.20 -0.89 -1.80
CA ILE A 37 13.54 0.05 -0.89
C ILE A 37 13.11 -0.71 0.35
N GLY A 38 13.56 -0.25 1.52
CA GLY A 38 13.12 -0.86 2.78
C GLY A 38 11.60 -0.70 2.98
N CYS A 39 10.97 -1.63 3.68
CA CYS A 39 9.57 -1.49 4.11
C CYS A 39 9.46 -1.50 5.65
N LYS A 40 8.32 -1.05 6.18
CA LYS A 40 8.02 -1.07 7.60
C LYS A 40 6.53 -1.28 7.85
N TRP A 41 6.20 -1.79 9.03
CA TRP A 41 4.83 -1.89 9.50
C TRP A 41 4.38 -0.58 10.17
N VAL A 42 3.17 -0.16 9.85
CA VAL A 42 2.46 0.93 10.52
C VAL A 42 1.23 0.36 11.20
N PHE A 43 1.14 0.56 12.51
CA PHE A 43 0.08 0.02 13.36
C PHE A 43 -0.85 1.15 13.80
N ARG A 44 -2.15 0.87 13.81
CA ARG A 44 -3.17 1.78 14.33
C ARG A 44 -4.32 0.99 14.92
N VAL A 45 -4.70 1.35 16.14
CA VAL A 45 -5.95 0.87 16.74
C VAL A 45 -7.07 1.76 16.21
N LYS A 46 -8.14 1.15 15.72
CA LYS A 46 -9.40 1.83 15.44
C LYS A 46 -10.32 1.63 16.63
N GLU A 47 -10.83 2.73 17.14
CA GLU A 47 -11.78 2.76 18.25
C GLU A 47 -13.18 3.09 17.71
N ASN A 48 -14.19 2.59 18.40
CA ASN A 48 -15.58 2.99 18.23
C ASN A 48 -15.82 4.36 18.88
N PRO A 49 -16.95 5.04 18.58
CA PRO A 49 -17.30 6.32 19.22
C PRO A 49 -17.40 6.24 20.75
N ASP A 50 -17.66 5.06 21.30
CA ASP A 50 -17.73 4.79 22.75
C ASP A 50 -16.35 4.51 23.38
N GLY A 51 -15.26 4.56 22.61
CA GLY A 51 -13.89 4.29 23.06
C GLY A 51 -13.51 2.81 23.10
N SER A 52 -14.42 1.88 22.77
CA SER A 52 -14.10 0.46 22.67
C SER A 52 -13.24 0.15 21.43
N ILE A 53 -12.40 -0.89 21.50
CA ILE A 53 -11.56 -1.28 20.36
C ILE A 53 -12.44 -1.87 19.26
N ASN A 54 -12.49 -1.20 18.11
CA ASN A 54 -13.17 -1.70 16.91
C ASN A 54 -12.27 -2.70 16.18
N LYS A 55 -11.02 -2.31 15.87
CA LYS A 55 -10.12 -3.15 15.06
C LYS A 55 -8.65 -2.75 15.19
N TYR A 56 -7.78 -3.76 15.21
CA TYR A 56 -6.35 -3.58 14.99
C TYR A 56 -6.02 -3.49 13.51
N LYS A 57 -5.34 -2.42 13.09
CA LYS A 57 -4.95 -2.20 11.70
C LYS A 57 -3.44 -2.17 11.57
N ALA A 58 -2.88 -3.15 10.86
CA ALA A 58 -1.50 -3.15 10.40
C ALA A 58 -1.47 -2.84 8.91
N ARG A 59 -0.49 -2.06 8.47
CA ARG A 59 -0.23 -1.79 7.04
C ARG A 59 1.25 -1.94 6.75
N LEU A 60 1.56 -2.53 5.60
CA LEU A 60 2.92 -2.55 5.09
C LEU A 60 3.16 -1.30 4.24
N VAL A 61 4.21 -0.54 4.58
CA VAL A 61 4.53 0.74 3.95
C VAL A 61 5.97 0.74 3.47
N ALA A 62 6.19 1.08 2.20
CA ALA A 62 7.50 1.33 1.63
C ALA A 62 8.13 2.57 2.28
N LYS A 63 9.44 2.54 2.49
CA LYS A 63 10.24 3.69 2.92
C LYS A 63 10.62 4.54 1.70
N GLY A 64 9.63 5.03 0.94
CA GLY A 64 9.83 5.72 -0.34
C GLY A 64 10.65 7.02 -0.27
N PHE A 65 10.96 7.52 0.93
CA PHE A 65 11.96 8.57 1.10
C PHE A 65 13.39 8.14 0.70
N HIS A 66 13.64 6.84 0.54
CA HIS A 66 14.89 6.32 -0.04
C HIS A 66 14.87 6.17 -1.57
N GLN A 67 13.75 6.50 -2.24
CA GLN A 67 13.68 6.44 -3.70
C GLN A 67 14.54 7.54 -4.33
N GLN A 68 15.31 7.15 -5.34
CA GLN A 68 16.12 8.07 -6.14
C GLN A 68 15.33 8.55 -7.36
N PRO A 69 15.20 9.88 -7.57
CA PRO A 69 14.65 10.43 -8.81
C PRO A 69 15.40 9.84 -10.02
N SER A 70 14.68 9.60 -11.13
CA SER A 70 15.15 8.99 -12.38
C SER A 70 15.57 7.51 -12.34
N LEU A 71 15.69 6.90 -11.15
CA LEU A 71 15.92 5.45 -10.98
C LEU A 71 14.67 4.72 -10.49
N ASP A 72 14.01 5.29 -9.47
CA ASP A 72 12.88 4.67 -8.76
C ASP A 72 11.56 5.44 -8.90
N PHE A 73 11.59 6.62 -9.53
CA PHE A 73 10.43 7.40 -9.97
C PHE A 73 10.83 8.52 -10.94
N SER A 74 10.01 8.72 -11.97
CA SER A 74 10.10 9.81 -12.94
C SER A 74 9.27 11.03 -12.51
N GLU A 75 8.09 10.83 -11.93
CA GLU A 75 7.22 11.89 -11.39
C GLU A 75 6.56 11.46 -10.07
N THR A 76 6.26 12.40 -9.17
CA THR A 76 5.61 12.12 -7.87
C THR A 76 4.08 12.15 -8.05
N PHE A 77 3.50 11.09 -8.60
CA PHE A 77 2.05 11.04 -8.82
C PHE A 77 1.32 10.40 -7.64
N SER A 78 0.64 11.23 -6.85
CA SER A 78 -0.50 10.75 -6.05
C SER A 78 -1.76 10.92 -6.91
N PRO A 79 -2.50 9.84 -7.24
CA PRO A 79 -3.72 9.93 -8.06
C PRO A 79 -4.86 10.51 -7.21
N VAL A 80 -4.74 11.77 -6.81
CA VAL A 80 -5.75 12.51 -6.05
C VAL A 80 -6.49 13.41 -7.03
N VAL A 81 -7.78 13.13 -7.22
CA VAL A 81 -8.63 13.99 -8.04
C VAL A 81 -8.69 15.40 -7.42
N LYS A 82 -8.61 16.44 -8.25
CA LYS A 82 -8.68 17.82 -7.76
C LYS A 82 -10.07 18.11 -7.18
N PRO A 83 -10.18 18.81 -6.03
CA PRO A 83 -11.47 19.15 -5.44
C PRO A 83 -12.41 19.90 -6.40
N VAL A 84 -11.84 20.71 -7.31
CA VAL A 84 -12.60 21.41 -8.36
C VAL A 84 -13.34 20.43 -9.28
N THR A 85 -12.67 19.35 -9.70
CA THR A 85 -13.28 18.31 -10.54
C THR A 85 -14.44 17.62 -9.81
N ILE A 86 -14.28 17.30 -8.52
CA ILE A 86 -15.35 16.72 -7.70
C ILE A 86 -16.55 17.67 -7.67
N ARG A 87 -16.32 18.96 -7.40
CA ARG A 87 -17.40 19.96 -7.35
C ARG A 87 -18.12 20.08 -8.68
N VAL A 88 -17.41 20.10 -9.81
CA VAL A 88 -18.03 20.16 -11.14
C VAL A 88 -18.94 18.95 -11.38
N VAL A 89 -18.45 17.73 -11.11
CA VAL A 89 -19.25 16.49 -11.28
C VAL A 89 -20.49 16.51 -10.38
N LEU A 90 -20.35 16.92 -9.12
CA LEU A 90 -21.48 17.02 -8.19
C LEU A 90 -22.50 18.10 -8.64
N SER A 91 -22.03 19.27 -9.09
CA SER A 91 -22.89 20.33 -9.62
C SER A 91 -23.69 19.86 -10.83
N LEU A 92 -23.06 19.11 -11.75
CA LEU A 92 -23.76 18.51 -12.89
C LEU A 92 -24.80 17.49 -12.42
N ALA A 93 -24.44 16.59 -11.49
CA ALA A 93 -25.37 15.60 -10.97
C ALA A 93 -26.60 16.24 -10.32
N VAL A 94 -26.43 17.33 -9.57
CA VAL A 94 -27.54 18.09 -8.98
C VAL A 94 -28.39 18.78 -10.06
N SER A 95 -27.76 19.47 -11.02
CA SER A 95 -28.48 20.19 -12.09
C SER A 95 -29.29 19.27 -12.99
N PHE A 96 -28.83 18.04 -13.22
CA PHE A 96 -29.48 17.06 -14.09
C PHE A 96 -30.24 15.96 -13.33
N TRP A 97 -30.39 16.09 -12.01
CA TRP A 97 -31.07 15.09 -11.16
C TRP A 97 -30.52 13.67 -11.30
N TRP A 98 -29.20 13.54 -11.45
CA TRP A 98 -28.56 12.23 -11.58
C TRP A 98 -28.43 11.54 -10.21
N PRO A 99 -28.75 10.24 -10.12
CA PRO A 99 -28.52 9.47 -8.91
C PRO A 99 -27.02 9.33 -8.64
N LEU A 100 -26.59 9.62 -7.41
CA LEU A 100 -25.21 9.47 -6.95
C LEU A 100 -25.08 8.26 -6.03
N ARG A 101 -24.01 7.48 -6.24
CA ARG A 101 -23.64 6.33 -5.41
C ARG A 101 -22.17 6.47 -5.04
N GLN A 102 -21.86 6.34 -3.76
CA GLN A 102 -20.48 6.35 -3.26
C GLN A 102 -20.02 4.91 -3.01
N LEU A 103 -18.82 4.58 -3.48
CA LEU A 103 -18.14 3.33 -3.23
C LEU A 103 -16.80 3.63 -2.55
N ASP A 104 -16.55 3.05 -1.38
CA ASP A 104 -15.24 3.06 -0.74
C ASP A 104 -14.51 1.76 -1.08
N ILE A 105 -13.47 1.85 -1.91
CA ILE A 105 -12.69 0.69 -2.33
C ILE A 105 -11.56 0.48 -1.33
N ASN A 106 -11.60 -0.64 -0.61
CA ASN A 106 -10.47 -1.08 0.20
C ASN A 106 -9.22 -1.22 -0.69
N ASN A 107 -8.12 -0.61 -0.26
CA ASN A 107 -6.83 -0.68 -0.94
C ASN A 107 -6.80 -0.06 -2.34
N ALA A 108 -7.59 0.98 -2.62
CA ALA A 108 -7.63 1.67 -3.90
C ALA A 108 -6.25 2.05 -4.47
N PHE A 109 -5.28 2.39 -3.61
CA PHE A 109 -3.91 2.71 -4.01
C PHE A 109 -3.22 1.53 -4.70
N LEU A 110 -3.43 0.31 -4.21
CA LEU A 110 -2.79 -0.93 -4.70
C LEU A 110 -3.26 -1.35 -6.11
N ASN A 111 -4.13 -0.60 -6.78
CA ASN A 111 -4.55 -0.90 -8.15
C ASN A 111 -3.80 -0.11 -9.22
N GLY A 112 -2.93 0.82 -8.83
CA GLY A 112 -2.03 1.49 -9.77
C GLY A 112 -1.00 0.50 -10.31
N MET A 113 -1.00 0.28 -11.63
CA MET A 113 0.08 -0.41 -12.32
C MET A 113 1.35 0.43 -12.22
N LEU A 114 2.47 -0.20 -11.89
CA LEU A 114 3.78 0.45 -11.88
C LEU A 114 4.40 0.32 -13.27
N GLU A 115 4.77 1.44 -13.89
CA GLU A 115 5.53 1.44 -15.14
C GLU A 115 7.02 1.13 -14.90
N GLU A 116 7.49 1.35 -13.68
CA GLU A 116 8.88 1.19 -13.28
C GLU A 116 9.10 -0.07 -12.45
N ASP A 117 10.28 -0.67 -12.63
CA ASP A 117 10.71 -1.83 -11.86
C ASP A 117 11.12 -1.42 -10.44
N ILE A 118 10.17 -1.48 -9.50
CA ILE A 118 10.41 -1.17 -8.08
C ILE A 118 10.68 -2.45 -7.28
N TYR A 119 11.77 -2.45 -6.52
CA TYR A 119 12.15 -3.56 -5.65
C TYR A 119 12.09 -3.13 -4.18
N THR A 120 11.46 -3.95 -3.34
CA THR A 120 11.38 -3.73 -1.89
C THR A 120 11.99 -4.88 -1.10
N SER A 121 12.47 -4.59 0.10
CA SER A 121 12.86 -5.65 1.05
C SER A 121 11.65 -6.48 1.44
N GLN A 122 11.84 -7.76 1.73
CA GLN A 122 10.78 -8.61 2.27
C GLN A 122 10.19 -8.02 3.58
N PRO A 123 8.88 -8.22 3.84
CA PRO A 123 8.25 -7.63 5.00
C PRO A 123 8.86 -8.17 6.31
N PRO A 124 9.19 -7.29 7.28
CA PRO A 124 9.71 -7.75 8.57
C PRO A 124 8.74 -8.72 9.25
N GLY A 125 9.23 -9.90 9.66
CA GLY A 125 8.40 -10.96 10.24
C GLY A 125 7.73 -11.91 9.25
N PHE A 126 7.84 -11.65 7.94
CA PHE A 126 7.27 -12.48 6.86
C PHE A 126 8.31 -12.75 5.77
N VAL A 127 9.55 -13.05 6.18
CA VAL A 127 10.66 -13.35 5.27
C VAL A 127 10.62 -14.84 4.90
N ASP A 128 10.74 -15.15 3.61
CA ASP A 128 10.90 -16.52 3.12
C ASP A 128 12.23 -17.10 3.62
N SER A 129 12.13 -18.20 4.37
CA SER A 129 13.27 -18.86 4.98
C SER A 129 14.21 -19.52 3.97
N ALA A 130 13.69 -19.96 2.82
CA ALA A 130 14.48 -20.53 1.73
C ALA A 130 15.17 -19.44 0.90
N ASN A 131 14.50 -18.30 0.73
CA ASN A 131 14.93 -17.23 -0.17
C ASN A 131 15.25 -15.92 0.57
N LYS A 132 16.03 -15.98 1.66
CA LYS A 132 16.30 -14.81 2.52
C LYS A 132 16.95 -13.61 1.81
N HIS A 133 17.67 -13.86 0.73
CA HIS A 133 18.37 -12.84 -0.06
C HIS A 133 17.53 -12.28 -1.21
N PHE A 134 16.33 -12.82 -1.44
CA PHE A 134 15.42 -12.33 -2.46
C PHE A 134 14.73 -11.05 -1.99
N VAL A 135 14.30 -10.27 -2.98
CA VAL A 135 13.55 -9.02 -2.80
C VAL A 135 12.17 -9.14 -3.44
N CYS A 136 11.23 -8.31 -3.01
CA CYS A 136 9.90 -8.23 -3.58
C CYS A 136 9.92 -7.27 -4.78
N LYS A 137 9.81 -7.80 -6.00
CA LYS A 137 9.56 -7.00 -7.21
C LYS A 137 8.08 -6.61 -7.24
N LEU A 138 7.78 -5.33 -7.11
CA LEU A 138 6.41 -4.82 -7.07
C LEU A 138 5.81 -4.80 -8.49
N HIS A 139 4.60 -5.34 -8.62
CA HIS A 139 3.76 -5.20 -9.82
C HIS A 139 2.70 -4.12 -9.64
N LYS A 140 2.37 -3.82 -8.38
CA LYS A 140 1.40 -2.82 -7.96
C LYS A 140 2.00 -1.92 -6.91
N SER A 141 1.54 -0.69 -6.85
CA SER A 141 2.04 0.28 -5.89
C SER A 141 1.82 -0.19 -4.44
N LEU A 142 2.72 0.20 -3.55
CA LEU A 142 2.61 0.01 -2.11
C LEU A 142 2.51 1.39 -1.44
N TYR A 143 1.82 1.46 -0.29
CA TYR A 143 1.77 2.70 0.48
C TYR A 143 3.17 3.26 0.75
N GLY A 144 3.33 4.57 0.66
CA GLY A 144 4.58 5.26 1.02
C GLY A 144 5.64 5.27 -0.08
N LEU A 145 5.32 4.78 -1.29
CA LEU A 145 6.05 5.12 -2.51
C LEU A 145 5.77 6.58 -2.91
N LYS A 146 6.76 7.22 -3.54
CA LYS A 146 6.66 8.53 -4.21
C LYS A 146 6.01 8.41 -5.57
#